data_AF-A0A745WF57-F1
#
_entry.id   AF-A0A745WF57-F1
#
_cell.length_a   1.000
_cell.length_b   1.000
_cell.length_c   1.000
_cell.angle_alpha   90.00
_cell.angle_beta   90.00
_cell.angle_gamma   90.00
#
_symmetry.space_group_name_H-M   'P 1'
#
loop_
_entity.id
_entity.type
_entity.pdbx_description
1 polymer ?
#
loop_
_entity_poly.entity_id
_entity_poly.type
_entity_poly.pdbx_seq_one_letter_code
_entity_poly.pdbx_strand_id
1 'polypeptide(L)'
;EIAIQAGAAGIWVSNHGGRQLDSGPSSFDMLPAIAKVVNKRVPVIFDSGVRRGSHVFKALASGADIVAVGRPVLYGLNLGGAQGVASVIEQLNKELTINMMLGGARNIEQVKTTRLLTEKDLPQ
;
A
#
# COMPACT_ATOMS: atom_id res chain seq x y z
N GLU A 1 16.83 -5.14 7.92
CA GLU A 1 18.20 -4.58 7.86
C GLU A 1 19.11 -5.38 6.95
N ILE A 2 19.16 -6.70 7.10
CA ILE A 2 19.99 -7.63 6.31
C ILE A 2 19.94 -7.32 4.80
N ALA A 3 18.74 -7.19 4.22
CA ALA A 3 18.60 -6.90 2.78
C ALA A 3 19.30 -5.59 2.35
N ILE A 4 19.18 -4.53 3.16
CA ILE A 4 19.81 -3.23 2.88
C ILE A 4 21.33 -3.34 3.03
N GLN A 5 21.80 -4.04 4.07
CA GLN A 5 23.25 -4.30 4.28
C GLN A 5 23.85 -5.14 3.14
N ALA A 6 23.05 -6.03 2.55
CA ALA A 6 23.42 -6.81 1.37
C ALA A 6 23.34 -6.02 0.05
N GLY A 7 23.03 -4.71 0.08
CA GLY A 7 23.02 -3.84 -1.09
C GLY A 7 21.67 -3.69 -1.80
N ALA A 8 20.56 -4.14 -1.20
CA ALA A 8 19.23 -3.91 -1.78
C ALA A 8 18.91 -2.42 -1.84
N ALA A 9 18.49 -1.94 -3.02
CA ALA A 9 18.12 -0.54 -3.26
C ALA A 9 16.64 -0.23 -2.95
N GLY A 10 15.89 -1.20 -2.42
CA GLY A 10 14.47 -1.07 -2.11
C GLY A 10 13.97 -2.28 -1.33
N ILE A 11 12.87 -2.12 -0.60
CA ILE A 11 12.21 -3.19 0.13
C ILE A 11 10.78 -3.33 -0.37
N TRP A 12 10.42 -4.53 -0.81
CA TRP A 12 9.05 -4.84 -1.24
C TRP A 12 8.37 -5.70 -0.18
N VAL A 13 7.46 -5.09 0.59
CA VAL A 13 6.65 -5.76 1.60
C VAL A 13 5.51 -6.52 0.91
N SER A 14 5.58 -7.85 0.95
CA SER A 14 4.64 -8.74 0.28
C SER A 14 4.54 -10.09 1.00
N ASN A 15 3.36 -10.72 0.95
CA ASN A 15 3.18 -12.15 1.22
C ASN A 15 2.73 -12.91 -0.05
N HIS A 16 3.08 -12.36 -1.21
CA HIS A 16 2.68 -12.83 -2.55
C HIS A 16 1.16 -12.95 -2.72
N GLY A 17 0.41 -12.03 -2.12
CA GLY A 17 -1.03 -11.99 -2.18
C GLY A 17 -1.69 -13.16 -1.46
N GLY A 18 -1.08 -13.67 -0.39
CA GLY A 18 -1.57 -14.79 0.41
C GLY A 18 -1.46 -16.13 -0.30
N ARG A 19 -0.40 -16.33 -1.09
CA ARG A 19 -0.23 -17.54 -1.94
C ARG A 19 0.93 -18.44 -1.53
N GLN A 20 1.75 -18.02 -0.58
CA GLN A 20 2.94 -18.75 -0.16
C GLN A 20 2.71 -19.42 1.20
N LEU A 21 3.10 -18.78 2.30
CA LEU A 21 2.87 -19.32 3.63
C LEU A 21 1.44 -19.02 4.09
N ASP A 22 0.66 -20.08 4.33
CA ASP A 22 -0.65 -19.97 4.96
C ASP A 22 -0.54 -19.66 6.46
N SER A 23 -1.58 -19.05 7.03
CA SER A 23 -1.65 -18.61 8.43
C SER A 23 -0.55 -17.61 8.86
N GLY A 24 0.10 -16.95 7.89
CA GLY A 24 0.98 -15.81 8.15
C GLY A 24 0.21 -14.53 8.48
N PRO A 25 0.90 -13.49 9.00
CA PRO A 25 0.26 -12.21 9.27
C PRO A 25 -0.26 -11.56 7.99
N SER A 26 -1.23 -10.65 8.13
CA SER A 26 -1.63 -9.81 7.02
C SER A 26 -0.45 -8.93 6.59
N SER A 27 -0.30 -8.72 5.27
CA SER A 27 0.80 -7.91 4.73
C SER A 27 0.79 -6.48 5.30
N PHE A 28 -0.41 -5.89 5.45
CA PHE A 28 -0.55 -4.53 5.95
C PHE A 28 -0.12 -4.39 7.41
N ASP A 29 -0.41 -5.37 8.27
CA ASP A 29 -0.03 -5.31 9.68
C ASP A 29 1.49 -5.32 9.88
N MET A 30 2.23 -5.91 8.94
CA MET A 30 3.70 -5.93 8.98
C MET A 30 4.34 -4.64 8.46
N LEU A 31 3.64 -3.86 7.63
CA LEU A 31 4.18 -2.70 6.95
C LEU A 31 4.75 -1.63 7.92
N PRO A 32 4.05 -1.17 8.98
CA PRO A 32 4.59 -0.14 9.87
C PRO A 32 5.90 -0.57 10.57
N ALA A 33 5.97 -1.83 11.02
CA ALA A 33 7.14 -2.37 11.69
C ALA A 33 8.34 -2.46 10.74
N ILE A 34 8.12 -2.92 9.51
CA ILE A 34 9.16 -3.00 8.48
C ILE A 34 9.60 -1.61 8.06
N ALA A 35 8.68 -0.68 7.79
CA ALA A 35 9.00 0.69 7.40
C ALA A 35 9.82 1.42 8.47
N LYS A 36 9.51 1.20 9.76
CA LYS A 36 10.31 1.69 10.89
C LYS A 36 11.74 1.16 10.84
N VAL A 37 11.92 -0.12 10.55
CA VAL A 37 13.26 -0.70 10.39
C VAL A 37 13.94 -0.13 9.16
N VAL A 38 13.28 0.00 8.01
CA VAL A 38 13.88 0.60 6.79
C VAL A 38 14.34 2.03 7.06
N ASN A 39 13.58 2.79 7.84
CA ASN A 39 13.92 4.15 8.28
C ASN A 39 14.34 5.06 7.12
N LYS A 40 13.56 5.06 6.03
CA LYS A 40 13.78 5.88 4.82
C LYS A 40 15.14 5.68 4.12
N ARG A 41 15.92 4.64 4.47
CA ARG A 41 17.22 4.35 3.84
C ARG A 41 17.09 3.96 2.37
N VAL A 42 15.98 3.30 2.03
CA VAL A 42 15.61 2.90 0.67
C VAL A 42 14.09 2.97 0.50
N PRO A 43 13.56 3.09 -0.73
CA PRO A 43 12.12 3.09 -0.97
C PRO A 43 11.44 1.80 -0.52
N VAL A 44 10.19 1.93 -0.06
CA VAL A 44 9.33 0.82 0.35
C VAL A 44 8.17 0.66 -0.63
N ILE A 45 8.06 -0.52 -1.24
CA ILE A 45 6.93 -0.94 -2.07
C ILE A 45 6.03 -1.84 -1.22
N PHE A 46 4.72 -1.62 -1.26
CA PHE A 46 3.76 -2.45 -0.54
C PHE A 46 2.76 -3.13 -1.47
N ASP A 47 2.44 -4.41 -1.24
CA ASP A 47 1.35 -5.10 -1.94
C ASP A 47 0.54 -6.06 -1.05
N SER A 48 -0.20 -6.96 -1.69
CA SER A 48 -0.96 -8.05 -1.06
C SER A 48 -2.24 -7.60 -0.34
N GLY A 49 -3.18 -7.06 -1.13
CA GLY A 49 -4.54 -6.76 -0.64
C GLY A 49 -5.09 -5.39 -1.04
N VAL A 50 -4.32 -4.57 -1.78
CA VAL A 50 -4.78 -3.26 -2.26
C VAL A 50 -5.95 -3.42 -3.22
N ARG A 51 -7.09 -2.81 -2.88
CA ARG A 51 -8.36 -2.88 -3.66
C ARG A 51 -9.10 -1.56 -3.75
N ARG A 52 -8.75 -0.57 -2.93
CA ARG A 52 -9.43 0.73 -2.83
C ARG A 52 -8.40 1.85 -2.71
N GLY A 53 -8.76 3.06 -3.09
CA GLY A 53 -7.94 4.25 -2.87
C GLY A 53 -7.60 4.47 -1.39
N SER A 54 -8.49 4.09 -0.47
CA SER A 54 -8.24 4.18 0.98
C SER A 54 -7.18 3.19 1.45
N HIS A 55 -7.01 2.05 0.76
CA HIS A 55 -5.92 1.10 1.06
C HIS A 55 -4.59 1.70 0.61
N VAL A 56 -4.56 2.39 -0.54
CA VAL A 56 -3.37 3.13 -1.00
C VAL A 56 -3.01 4.21 0.02
N PHE A 57 -3.99 5.03 0.41
CA PHE A 57 -3.81 6.08 1.43
C PHE A 57 -3.20 5.52 2.72
N LYS A 58 -3.80 4.44 3.26
CA LYS A 58 -3.33 3.81 4.51
C LYS A 58 -1.90 3.25 4.37
N ALA A 59 -1.56 2.63 3.24
CA ALA A 59 -0.22 2.09 3.01
C ALA A 59 0.84 3.21 2.98
N LEU A 60 0.57 4.30 2.26
CA LEU A 60 1.45 5.47 2.21
C LEU A 60 1.62 6.10 3.61
N ALA A 61 0.52 6.31 4.33
CA ALA A 61 0.54 6.80 5.72
C ALA A 61 1.24 5.85 6.70
N SER A 62 1.38 4.57 6.35
CA SER A 62 2.06 3.54 7.16
C SER A 62 3.52 3.33 6.77
N GLY A 63 4.07 4.14 5.86
CA GLY A 63 5.49 4.14 5.51
C GLY A 63 5.85 3.46 4.19
N ALA A 64 4.88 3.14 3.33
CA ALA A 64 5.17 2.80 1.94
C ALA A 64 5.42 4.07 1.10
N ASP A 65 6.25 3.96 0.07
CA ASP A 65 6.44 5.00 -0.95
C ASP A 65 5.48 4.83 -2.12
N ILE A 66 5.23 3.58 -2.51
CA ILE A 66 4.27 3.20 -3.56
C ILE A 66 3.59 1.89 -3.20
N VAL A 67 2.49 1.59 -3.90
CA VAL A 67 1.80 0.31 -3.81
C VAL A 67 1.81 -0.43 -5.14
N ALA A 68 1.86 -1.76 -5.10
CA ALA A 68 1.69 -2.60 -6.28
C ALA A 68 0.30 -3.28 -6.28
N VAL A 69 -0.31 -3.38 -7.46
CA VAL A 69 -1.67 -3.92 -7.64
C VAL A 69 -1.63 -5.12 -8.59
N GLY A 70 -2.00 -6.29 -8.07
CA GLY A 70 -2.03 -7.55 -8.84
C GLY A 70 -3.43 -7.91 -9.35
N ARG A 71 -4.16 -8.73 -8.57
CA ARG A 71 -5.46 -9.31 -8.99
C ARG A 71 -6.47 -8.33 -9.63
N PRO A 72 -6.70 -7.11 -9.13
CA PRO A 72 -7.62 -6.17 -9.78
C PRO A 72 -7.25 -5.86 -11.24
N VAL A 73 -5.95 -5.69 -11.52
CA VAL A 73 -5.45 -5.44 -12.88
C VAL A 73 -5.73 -6.64 -13.78
N LEU A 74 -5.49 -7.86 -13.28
CA LEU A 74 -5.79 -9.09 -14.03
C LEU A 74 -7.28 -9.28 -14.29
N TYR A 75 -8.14 -8.91 -13.32
CA TYR A 75 -9.59 -8.99 -13.50
C TYR A 75 -10.08 -7.95 -14.52
N GLY A 76 -9.56 -6.72 -14.47
CA GLY A 76 -9.83 -5.70 -15.47
C GLY A 76 -9.39 -6.14 -16.87
N LEU A 77 -8.20 -6.74 -16.97
CA LEU A 77 -7.69 -7.29 -18.24
C LEU A 77 -8.65 -8.34 -18.83
N ASN A 78 -9.18 -9.25 -18.02
CA ASN A 78 -10.11 -10.27 -18.48
C ASN A 78 -11.48 -9.69 -18.93
N LEU A 79 -11.92 -8.59 -18.33
CA LEU A 79 -13.23 -7.99 -18.61
C LEU A 79 -13.21 -6.99 -19.78
N GLY A 80 -12.07 -6.37 -20.08
CA GLY A 80 -12.01 -5.29 -21.07
C GLY A 80 -10.64 -5.09 -21.71
N GLY A 81 -9.76 -6.07 -21.66
CA GLY A 81 -8.41 -5.96 -22.21
C GLY A 81 -7.64 -4.77 -21.62
N ALA A 82 -6.91 -4.06 -22.47
CA ALA A 82 -6.14 -2.88 -22.06
C ALA A 82 -7.02 -1.78 -21.46
N GLN A 83 -8.25 -1.59 -21.96
CA GLN A 83 -9.19 -0.60 -21.42
C GLN A 83 -9.62 -0.97 -20.00
N GLY A 84 -9.91 -2.25 -19.74
CA GLY A 84 -10.26 -2.72 -18.40
C GLY A 84 -9.11 -2.56 -17.39
N VAL A 85 -7.86 -2.75 -17.82
CA VAL A 85 -6.68 -2.41 -17.00
C VAL A 85 -6.64 -0.91 -16.68
N ALA A 86 -6.81 -0.05 -17.69
CA ALA A 86 -6.82 1.41 -17.51
C ALA A 86 -7.93 1.85 -16.54
N SER A 87 -9.14 1.31 -16.67
CA SER A 87 -10.28 1.61 -15.79
C SER A 87 -10.00 1.26 -14.32
N VAL A 88 -9.30 0.16 -14.05
CA VAL A 88 -8.92 -0.22 -12.67
C VAL A 88 -7.96 0.79 -12.06
N ILE A 89 -6.94 1.22 -12.81
CA ILE A 89 -5.96 2.20 -12.34
C ILE A 89 -6.62 3.58 -12.16
N GLU A 90 -7.45 4.00 -13.11
CA GLU A 90 -8.20 5.25 -13.02
C GLU A 90 -9.12 5.29 -11.80
N GLN A 91 -9.85 4.20 -11.54
CA GLN A 91 -10.73 4.10 -10.37
C GLN A 91 -9.94 4.19 -9.06
N LEU A 92 -8.80 3.51 -8.94
CA LEU A 92 -7.95 3.60 -7.74
C LEU A 92 -7.41 5.02 -7.52
N ASN A 93 -7.00 5.71 -8.60
CA ASN A 93 -6.54 7.09 -8.54
C ASN A 93 -7.68 8.05 -8.14
N LYS A 94 -8.88 7.88 -8.71
CA LYS A 94 -10.06 8.65 -8.36
C LYS A 94 -10.41 8.49 -6.87
N GLU A 95 -10.43 7.25 -6.39
CA GLU A 95 -10.68 6.97 -4.97
C GLU A 95 -9.58 7.56 -4.08
N LEU A 96 -8.30 7.45 -4.45
CA LEU A 96 -7.21 8.04 -3.67
C LEU A 96 -7.37 9.56 -3.57
N THR A 97 -7.68 10.25 -4.68
CA THR A 97 -7.97 11.69 -4.68
C THR A 97 -9.12 12.05 -3.74
N ILE A 98 -10.20 11.26 -3.73
CA ILE A 98 -11.32 11.46 -2.80
C ILE A 98 -10.86 11.31 -1.34
N ASN A 99 -10.11 10.26 -1.02
CA ASN A 99 -9.59 10.04 0.33
C ASN A 99 -8.62 11.15 0.75
N MET A 100 -7.80 11.67 -0.16
CA MET A 100 -6.92 12.81 0.06
C MET A 100 -7.71 14.08 0.39
N MET A 101 -8.77 14.38 -0.36
CA MET A 101 -9.64 15.53 -0.09
C MET A 101 -10.33 15.42 1.27
N LEU A 102 -10.92 14.26 1.57
CA LEU A 102 -11.63 14.03 2.84
C LEU A 102 -10.67 13.95 4.05
N GLY A 103 -9.46 13.46 3.85
CA GLY A 103 -8.41 13.37 4.87
C GLY A 103 -7.59 14.65 5.04
N GLY A 104 -7.87 15.72 4.29
CA GLY A 104 -7.15 16.99 4.37
C GLY A 104 -5.70 16.93 3.87
N ALA A 105 -5.36 15.97 3.00
CA ALA A 105 -4.03 15.81 2.42
C ALA A 105 -3.99 16.34 0.98
N ARG A 106 -3.32 17.47 0.76
CA ARG A 106 -3.19 18.12 -0.55
C ARG A 106 -2.25 17.37 -1.51
N ASN A 107 -1.30 16.61 -0.99
CA ASN A 107 -0.30 15.89 -1.78
C ASN A 107 0.11 14.58 -1.07
N ILE A 108 0.89 13.75 -1.78
CA ILE A 108 1.34 12.44 -1.28
C ILE A 108 2.19 12.55 -0.02
N GLU A 109 3.01 13.60 0.12
CA GLU A 109 3.83 13.79 1.32
C GLU A 109 2.96 14.03 2.57
N GLN A 110 1.85 14.77 2.43
CA GLN A 110 0.87 14.92 3.51
C GLN A 110 0.12 13.62 3.82
N VAL A 111 -0.16 12.78 2.82
CA VAL A 111 -0.70 11.43 3.06
C VAL A 111 0.27 10.62 3.90
N LYS A 112 1.57 10.60 3.54
CA LYS A 112 2.62 9.86 4.25
C LYS A 112 2.78 10.28 5.71
N THR A 113 2.45 11.51 6.07
CA THR A 113 2.50 12.01 7.46
C THR A 113 1.16 11.95 8.18
N THR A 114 0.10 11.46 7.54
CA THR A 114 -1.24 11.41 8.14
C THR A 114 -1.28 10.36 9.26
N ARG A 115 -1.71 10.76 10.46
CA ARG A 115 -1.93 9.82 11.57
C ARG A 115 -3.19 8.98 11.30
N LEU A 116 -3.01 7.67 11.25
CA LEU A 116 -4.13 6.72 11.23
C LEU A 116 -4.58 6.42 12.66
N LEU A 117 -5.89 6.31 12.86
CA LEU A 117 -6.46 5.79 14.10
C LEU A 117 -6.56 4.27 14.03
N THR A 118 -6.22 3.62 15.14
CA THR A 118 -6.38 2.19 15.38
C THR A 118 -7.45 1.97 16.44
N GLU A 119 -7.85 0.72 16.67
CA GLU A 119 -8.79 0.36 17.74
C GLU A 119 -8.33 0.85 19.12
N LYS A 120 -7.00 0.95 19.33
CA LYS A 120 -6.42 1.46 20.58
C LYS A 120 -6.62 2.96 20.79
N ASP A 121 -6.92 3.70 19.73
CA ASP A 121 -7.13 5.14 19.76
C ASP A 121 -8.62 5.51 19.96
N LEU A 122 -9.52 4.53 19.91
CA LEU A 122 -10.96 4.76 20.08
C LEU A 122 -11.33 4.81 21.58
N PRO A 123 -12.33 5.62 21.97
CA PRO A 123 -12.89 5.56 23.31
C PRO A 123 -13.43 4.15 23.58
N GLN A 124 -13.18 3.63 24.77
CA GLN A 124 -13.79 2.40 25.28
C GLN A 124 -15.29 2.59 25.49
#